data_AF-A0A5C7WD61-F1
#
_entry.id   AF-A0A5C7WD61-F1
#
_cell.length_a   1.000
_cell.length_b   1.000
_cell.length_c   1.000
_cell.angle_alpha   90.00
_cell.angle_beta   90.00
_cell.angle_gamma   90.00
#
_symmetry.space_group_name_H-M   'P 1'
#
loop_
_entity.id
_entity.type
_entity.pdbx_description
1 polymer ?
#
loop_
_entity_poly.entity_id
_entity_poly.type
_entity_poly.pdbx_seq_one_letter_code
_entity_poly.pdbx_strand_id
1 'polypeptide(L)'
;CGVNETSFSENCYWLDGELLQVGGVHFQFNRDEPLQPWRIVSGDGQVELEFRGHGLHREQLNLGLLASNFKQVFGCFQGVLRPPGRAPVLIDNLWGFVEDQYVKW
;
A
#
# COMPACT_ATOMS: atom_id res chain seq x y z
N CYS A 1 -0.94 -12.05 12.50
CA CYS A 1 0.31 -11.61 13.14
C CYS A 1 1.44 -11.99 12.22
N GLY A 2 2.25 -11.01 11.79
CA GLY A 2 3.34 -11.25 10.86
C GLY A 2 3.79 -9.94 10.22
N VAL A 3 4.55 -9.15 10.98
CA VAL A 3 5.53 -8.17 10.47
C VAL A 3 6.55 -7.96 11.59
N ASN A 4 7.82 -7.83 11.21
CA ASN A 4 8.99 -7.76 12.08
C ASN A 4 8.82 -6.93 13.36
N GLU A 5 9.24 -7.48 14.49
CA GLU A 5 9.43 -6.77 15.77
C GLU A 5 10.73 -5.95 15.81
N THR A 6 11.21 -5.50 14.65
CA THR A 6 12.32 -4.54 14.55
C THR A 6 11.74 -3.27 13.94
N SER A 7 12.03 -2.11 14.55
CA SER A 7 11.50 -0.79 14.16
C SER A 7 11.94 -0.30 12.75
N PHE A 8 12.37 -1.20 11.87
CA PHE A 8 12.80 -0.93 10.51
C PHE A 8 11.71 -1.41 9.54
N SER A 9 10.99 -0.46 8.94
CA SER A 9 10.09 -0.72 7.82
C SER A 9 10.79 -0.53 6.48
N GLU A 10 10.45 -1.33 5.48
CA GLU A 10 10.95 -1.17 4.10
C GLU A 10 10.19 -0.10 3.30
N ASN A 11 9.39 0.74 3.98
CA ASN A 11 8.58 1.78 3.37
C ASN A 11 9.48 2.88 2.80
N CYS A 12 9.33 3.16 1.51
CA CYS A 12 10.08 4.18 0.80
C CYS A 12 9.37 4.59 -0.50
N TYR A 13 9.74 5.73 -1.06
CA TYR A 13 9.41 6.09 -2.44
C TYR A 13 10.62 6.69 -3.15
N TRP A 14 10.65 6.55 -4.48
CA TRP A 14 11.65 7.16 -5.31
C TRP A 14 11.14 8.50 -5.84
N LEU A 15 11.97 9.54 -5.74
CA LEU A 15 11.70 10.85 -6.31
C LEU A 15 12.97 11.39 -6.98
N ASP A 16 12.90 11.64 -8.28
CA ASP A 16 14.02 12.17 -9.10
C ASP A 16 15.32 11.36 -8.96
N GLY A 17 15.22 10.03 -8.88
CA GLY A 17 16.36 9.12 -8.76
C GLY A 17 16.89 8.94 -7.33
N GLU A 18 16.26 9.56 -6.33
CA GLU A 18 16.61 9.40 -4.92
C GLU A 18 15.60 8.52 -4.19
N LEU A 19 16.09 7.60 -3.38
CA LEU A 19 15.28 6.77 -2.49
C LEU A 19 15.04 7.51 -1.17
N LEU A 20 13.79 7.82 -0.87
CA LEU A 20 13.38 8.48 0.36
C LEU A 20 12.71 7.48 1.29
N GLN A 21 13.27 7.31 2.49
CA GLN A 21 12.70 6.45 3.52
C GLN A 21 11.42 7.08 4.11
N VAL A 22 10.43 6.25 4.38
CA VAL A 22 9.18 6.63 5.02
C VAL A 22 9.01 5.84 6.32
N GLY A 23 8.45 6.48 7.34
CA GLY A 23 8.06 5.81 8.57
C GLY A 23 6.98 4.73 8.37
N GLY A 24 6.41 4.24 9.47
CA GLY A 24 5.31 3.27 9.40
C GLY A 24 4.14 3.80 8.58
N VAL A 25 3.66 3.02 7.61
CA VAL A 25 2.53 3.36 6.74
C VAL A 25 1.31 2.53 7.13
N HIS A 26 0.18 3.20 7.32
CA HIS A 26 -1.10 2.58 7.66
C HIS A 26 -2.04 2.60 6.46
N PHE A 27 -2.55 1.42 6.10
CA PHE A 27 -3.58 1.23 5.08
C PHE A 27 -4.91 0.99 5.78
N GLN A 28 -5.86 1.89 5.61
CA GLN A 28 -7.22 1.78 6.13
C GLN A 28 -8.14 1.46 4.95
N PHE A 29 -8.73 0.27 4.96
CA PHE A 29 -9.60 -0.21 3.88
C PHE A 29 -10.62 -1.23 4.42
N ASN A 30 -11.71 -1.41 3.67
CA ASN A 30 -12.68 -2.47 3.94
C ASN A 30 -12.24 -3.75 3.23
N ARG A 31 -11.89 -4.78 4.00
CA ARG A 31 -11.45 -6.09 3.47
C ARG A 31 -12.54 -6.83 2.69
N ASP A 32 -13.81 -6.58 3.02
CA ASP A 32 -14.96 -7.19 2.35
C ASP A 32 -15.30 -6.44 1.05
N GLU A 33 -14.91 -5.16 0.95
CA GLU A 33 -15.09 -4.32 -0.23
C GLU A 33 -13.74 -3.74 -0.71
N PRO A 34 -12.83 -4.57 -1.26
CA PRO A 34 -11.46 -4.16 -1.56
C PRO A 34 -11.33 -3.13 -2.69
N LEU A 35 -12.41 -2.85 -3.43
CA LEU A 35 -12.44 -1.80 -4.46
C LEU A 35 -12.81 -0.43 -3.88
N GLN A 36 -13.36 -0.36 -2.66
CA GLN A 36 -13.60 0.91 -1.99
C GLN A 36 -12.28 1.65 -1.77
N PRO A 37 -12.29 2.99 -1.67
CA PRO A 37 -11.07 3.76 -1.46
C PRO A 37 -10.29 3.32 -0.22
N TRP A 38 -8.98 3.18 -0.38
CA TRP A 38 -8.03 2.88 0.69
C TRP A 38 -7.36 4.18 1.11
N ARG A 39 -7.36 4.47 2.41
CA ARG A 39 -6.59 5.60 2.94
C ARG A 39 -5.21 5.12 3.37
N ILE A 40 -4.17 5.78 2.88
CA ILE A 40 -2.78 5.41 3.07
C ILE A 40 -2.04 6.59 3.69
N VAL A 41 -1.61 6.45 4.94
CA VAL A 41 -0.97 7.54 5.70
C VAL A 41 0.26 7.04 6.41
N SER A 42 1.36 7.78 6.32
CA SER A 42 2.57 7.50 7.10
C SER A 42 2.59 8.24 8.44
N GLY A 43 3.20 7.63 9.45
CA GLY A 43 3.32 8.23 10.79
C GLY A 43 4.23 9.47 10.84
N ASP A 44 5.11 9.64 9.85
CA ASP A 44 5.98 10.82 9.69
C ASP A 44 5.34 11.92 8.81
N GLY A 45 4.12 11.73 8.31
CA GLY A 45 3.38 12.70 7.50
C GLY A 45 3.87 12.86 6.06
N GLN A 46 4.87 12.08 5.63
CA GLN A 46 5.37 12.10 4.26
C GLN A 46 4.36 11.57 3.23
N VAL A 47 3.48 10.66 3.62
CA VAL A 47 2.51 10.02 2.74
C VAL A 47 1.10 10.33 3.22
N GLU A 48 0.29 10.91 2.34
CA GLU A 48 -1.14 11.06 2.51
C GLU A 48 -1.83 10.82 1.16
N LEU A 49 -2.18 9.57 0.92
CA LEU A 49 -2.75 9.11 -0.34
C LEU A 49 -4.10 8.41 -0.12
N GLU A 50 -4.92 8.46 -1.17
CA GLU A 50 -6.07 7.59 -1.37
C GLU A 50 -5.80 6.69 -2.59
N PHE A 51 -6.09 5.41 -2.47
CA PHE A 51 -6.06 4.47 -3.59
C PHE A 51 -7.48 4.03 -3.94
N ARG A 52 -7.88 4.15 -5.21
CA ARG A 52 -9.18 3.71 -5.71
C ARG A 52 -9.01 2.48 -6.59
N GLY A 53 -9.64 1.37 -6.20
CA GLY A 53 -9.59 0.13 -6.96
C GLY A 53 -10.43 0.20 -8.23
N HIS A 54 -9.84 -0.17 -9.37
CA HIS A 54 -10.51 -0.29 -10.66
C HIS A 54 -10.75 -1.76 -11.07
N GLY A 55 -10.03 -2.70 -10.47
CA GLY A 55 -10.35 -4.12 -10.57
C GLY A 55 -9.48 -4.97 -9.65
N LEU A 56 -9.88 -6.23 -9.52
CA LEU A 56 -9.31 -7.17 -8.58
C LEU A 56 -8.82 -8.41 -9.32
N HIS A 57 -7.54 -8.71 -9.17
CA HIS A 57 -7.00 -10.04 -9.47
C HIS A 57 -6.99 -10.87 -8.19
N ARG A 58 -7.61 -12.05 -8.23
CA ARG A 58 -7.70 -12.96 -7.09
C ARG A 58 -7.12 -14.31 -7.48
N GLU A 59 -6.08 -14.73 -6.78
CA GLU A 59 -5.58 -16.10 -6.87
C GLU A 59 -5.97 -16.85 -5.60
N GLN A 60 -6.70 -17.95 -5.78
CA GLN A 60 -6.98 -18.91 -4.71
C GLN A 60 -6.18 -20.17 -4.97
N LEU A 61 -5.10 -20.35 -4.21
CA LEU A 61 -4.32 -21.59 -4.26
C LEU A 61 -4.75 -22.48 -3.08
N ASN A 62 -5.42 -23.59 -3.38
CA ASN A 62 -5.78 -24.64 -2.41
C ASN A 62 -4.86 -25.85 -2.64
N LEU A 63 -3.73 -25.92 -1.93
CA LEU A 63 -2.80 -27.07 -1.98
C LEU A 63 -2.93 -27.94 -0.70
N GLY A 64 -4.15 -28.32 -0.33
CA GLY A 64 -4.39 -29.12 0.87
C GLY A 64 -4.19 -28.33 2.17
N LEU A 65 -3.11 -28.58 2.90
CA LEU A 65 -2.78 -27.92 4.19
C LEU A 65 -2.42 -26.43 4.05
N LEU A 66 -2.19 -25.94 2.82
CA LEU A 66 -1.83 -24.56 2.51
C LEU A 66 -3.00 -23.88 1.78
N ALA A 67 -3.56 -22.84 2.40
CA ALA A 67 -4.51 -21.93 1.77
C ALA A 67 -3.86 -20.55 1.67
N SER A 68 -3.56 -20.11 0.45
CA SER A 68 -3.14 -18.73 0.16
C SER A 68 -4.32 -17.97 -0.47
N ASN A 69 -4.71 -16.85 0.14
CA ASN A 69 -5.64 -15.90 -0.47
C ASN A 69 -4.85 -14.64 -0.83
N PHE A 70 -4.51 -14.50 -2.11
CA PHE A 70 -3.86 -13.31 -2.64
C PHE A 70 -4.90 -12.44 -3.35
N LYS A 71 -5.04 -11.19 -2.90
CA LYS A 71 -5.87 -10.17 -3.53
C LYS A 71 -4.97 -9.02 -3.96
N GLN A 72 -4.80 -8.86 -5.28
CA GLN A 72 -4.11 -7.71 -5.85
C GLN A 72 -5.14 -6.81 -6.52
N VAL A 73 -5.28 -5.60 -5.99
CA VAL A 73 -6.19 -4.60 -6.55
C VAL A 73 -5.37 -3.67 -7.42
N PHE A 74 -5.79 -3.48 -8.67
CA PHE A 74 -5.20 -2.50 -9.57
C PHE A 74 -6.07 -1.24 -9.59
N GLY A 75 -5.45 -0.08 -9.66
CA GLY A 75 -6.18 1.17 -9.57
C GLY A 75 -5.28 2.40 -9.56
N CYS A 76 -5.82 3.50 -9.03
CA CYS A 76 -5.17 4.81 -9.08
C CYS A 76 -4.93 5.35 -7.68
N PHE A 77 -3.74 5.91 -7.48
CA PHE A 77 -3.38 6.73 -6.34
C PHE A 77 -3.67 8.20 -6.62
N GLN A 78 -4.11 8.91 -5.58
CA GLN A 78 -4.23 10.36 -5.57
C GLN A 78 -3.92 10.90 -4.17
N GLY A 79 -3.46 12.14 -4.09
CA GLY A 79 -3.14 12.79 -2.83
C GLY A 79 -1.79 13.50 -2.89
N VAL A 80 -1.01 13.41 -1.82
CA VAL A 80 0.23 14.17 -1.70
C VAL A 80 1.34 13.35 -1.03
N LEU A 81 2.53 13.48 -1.59
CA LEU A 81 3.79 13.11 -0.94
C LEU A 81 4.48 14.38 -0.44
N ARG A 82 5.08 14.33 0.74
CA ARG A 82 5.76 15.46 1.39
C ARG A 82 7.22 15.10 1.70
N PRO A 83 8.12 15.17 0.70
CA PRO A 83 9.52 14.87 0.92
C PRO A 83 10.19 15.87 1.87
N PRO A 84 11.04 15.42 2.81
CA PRO A 84 11.76 16.31 3.71
C PRO A 84 12.59 17.32 2.94
N GLY A 85 12.41 18.61 3.24
CA GLY A 85 13.16 19.69 2.60
C GLY A 85 12.80 19.97 1.13
N ARG A 86 11.75 19.35 0.58
CA ARG A 86 11.26 19.62 -0.79
C ARG A 86 9.81 20.11 -0.78
N ALA A 87 9.38 20.65 -1.91
CA ALA A 87 7.97 20.99 -2.10
C ALA A 87 7.11 19.70 -2.11
N PRO A 88 5.86 19.75 -1.62
CA PRO A 88 4.92 18.65 -1.74
C PRO A 88 4.69 18.26 -3.21
N VAL A 89 4.59 16.96 -3.46
CA VAL A 89 4.32 16.38 -4.77
C VAL A 89 2.88 15.92 -4.80
N LEU A 90 2.07 16.54 -5.66
CA LEU A 90 0.69 16.10 -5.88
C LEU A 90 0.68 14.88 -6.79
N ILE A 91 -0.02 13.85 -6.33
CA ILE A 91 -0.30 12.65 -7.09
C ILE A 91 -1.75 12.76 -7.56
N ASP A 92 -1.95 12.67 -8.87
CA ASP A 92 -3.28 12.70 -9.49
C ASP A 92 -3.40 11.52 -10.46
N ASN A 93 -4.31 10.60 -10.14
CA ASN A 93 -4.64 9.42 -10.93
C ASN A 93 -3.42 8.59 -11.38
N LEU A 94 -2.43 8.41 -10.49
CA LEU A 94 -1.25 7.60 -10.76
C LEU A 94 -1.59 6.11 -10.65
N TRP A 95 -1.44 5.36 -11.74
CA TRP A 95 -1.74 3.94 -11.75
C TRP A 95 -0.76 3.11 -10.92
N GLY A 96 -1.28 2.10 -10.23
CA GLY A 96 -0.49 1.12 -9.51
C GLY A 96 -1.35 0.04 -8.86
N PHE A 97 -0.78 -0.63 -7.86
CA PHE A 97 -1.38 -1.78 -7.20
C PHE A 97 -1.30 -1.67 -5.68
N VAL A 98 -2.26 -2.27 -5.00
CA VAL A 98 -2.19 -2.59 -3.57
C VAL A 98 -2.50 -4.07 -3.37
N GLU A 99 -1.91 -4.67 -2.35
CA GLU A 99 -2.05 -6.10 -2.05
C GLU A 99 -2.56 -6.30 -0.62
N ASP A 100 -3.53 -7.22 -0.45
CA ASP A 100 -3.88 -7.78 0.87
C ASP A 100 -3.47 -9.26 0.85
N GLN A 101 -2.38 -9.57 1.55
CA GLN A 101 -1.88 -10.93 1.67
C GLN A 101 -2.31 -11.55 3.00
N TYR A 102 -3.04 -12.66 2.92
CA TYR A 102 -3.36 -13.46 4.11
C TYR A 102 -2.79 -14.87 3.97
N VAL A 103 -1.75 -15.14 4.75
CA VAL A 103 -1.11 -16.46 4.85
C VAL A 103 -1.46 -17.08 6.20
N LYS A 104 -2.13 -18.24 6.18
CA LYS A 104 -2.20 -19.15 7.32
C LYS A 104 -1.21 -20.28 7.08
N TRP A 105 -0.38 -20.58 8.08
CA TRP A 105 0.48 -21.76 8.14
C TRP A 105 -0.03 -22.73 9.20
#